data_AF-A0A356QNL4-F1
#
_entry.id   AF-A0A356QNL4-F1
#
_cell.length_a   1.000
_cell.length_b   1.000
_cell.length_c   1.000
_cell.angle_alpha   90.00
_cell.angle_beta   90.00
_cell.angle_gamma   90.00
#
_symmetry.space_group_name_H-M   'P 1'
#
loop_
_entity.id
_entity.type
_entity.pdbx_description
1 polymer ?
#
loop_
_entity_poly.entity_id
_entity_poly.type
_entity_poly.pdbx_seq_one_letter_code
_entity_poly.pdbx_strand_id
1 'polypeptide(L)'
;MGKRYSFICLAPVFIAVFAAQVHSSPPVMKEELSNIIQVFQRASEGHQETLRGKLLVEAQDGSLLLEDNQQVLHVIPGKSVTHREILDEEYLLTPKELGQEIVAELPAGFTFLTTRHYVICYDTSLGYARWSAALLERLFSGFHAFWSQAGLDVSQPEQPLIVIIFSNRNDYERAAKKEVGDASHSIVGYYNQLTNRITTYDITGSDSTDTTPSQSSHSVGIQILRNPRASSLIATLVHEATHQLAFNAGLHARLSPTPVWLSEGIATYFETPDLTNSRGWRSIGAINTTRLELVVQQFTPGLLSRLIANDKPFHDP
;
A
#
# COMPACT_ATOMS: atom_id res chain seq x y z
N MET A 1 38.24 -22.77 14.84
CA MET A 1 37.49 -21.57 15.28
C MET A 1 36.63 -21.11 14.12
N GLY A 2 35.40 -21.64 14.02
CA GLY A 2 34.45 -21.31 12.98
C GLY A 2 33.76 -19.98 13.28
N LYS A 3 33.86 -19.03 12.36
CA LYS A 3 33.06 -17.79 12.40
C LYS A 3 31.61 -18.18 12.13
N ARG A 4 30.76 -18.05 13.15
CA ARG A 4 29.30 -18.07 12.99
C ARG A 4 28.93 -16.81 12.21
N TYR A 5 28.54 -16.98 10.96
CA TYR A 5 27.92 -15.92 10.18
C TYR A 5 26.46 -15.81 10.67
N SER A 6 26.15 -14.74 11.40
CA SER A 6 24.77 -14.40 11.70
C SER A 6 24.08 -14.05 10.38
N PHE A 7 23.08 -14.85 10.01
CA PHE A 7 22.16 -14.57 8.94
C PHE A 7 21.39 -13.29 9.30
N ILE A 8 21.60 -12.21 8.57
CA ILE A 8 20.66 -11.09 8.53
C ILE A 8 19.78 -11.37 7.31
N CYS A 9 18.73 -12.17 7.51
CA CYS A 9 17.65 -12.26 6.54
C CYS A 9 16.89 -10.93 6.58
N LEU A 10 17.04 -10.10 5.54
CA LEU A 10 15.99 -9.16 5.18
C LEU A 10 14.93 -10.01 4.48
N ALA A 11 13.92 -10.38 5.25
CA ALA A 11 12.74 -11.09 4.73
C ALA A 11 12.17 -10.31 3.54
N PRO A 12 11.70 -10.98 2.47
CA PRO A 12 10.78 -10.34 1.54
C PRO A 12 9.62 -9.78 2.37
N VAL A 13 9.15 -8.58 2.02
CA VAL A 13 7.97 -7.97 2.61
C VAL A 13 6.86 -9.00 2.50
N PHE A 14 6.46 -9.57 3.64
CA PHE A 14 5.30 -10.46 3.67
C PHE A 14 4.08 -9.58 3.38
N ILE A 15 3.66 -9.54 2.13
CA ILE A 15 2.25 -9.31 1.84
C ILE A 15 1.54 -10.48 2.53
N ALA A 16 0.74 -10.18 3.55
CA ALA A 16 -0.18 -11.14 4.13
C ALA A 16 -1.23 -11.49 3.06
N VAL A 17 -0.87 -12.36 2.12
CA VAL A 17 -1.80 -12.99 1.19
C VAL A 17 -2.48 -14.10 1.99
N PHE A 18 -3.71 -13.85 2.42
CA PHE A 18 -4.59 -14.94 2.81
C PHE A 18 -4.86 -15.81 1.58
N ALA A 19 -4.01 -16.80 1.34
CA ALA A 19 -4.24 -17.83 0.34
C ALA A 19 -5.31 -18.79 0.86
N ALA A 20 -6.58 -18.44 0.66
CA ALA A 20 -7.62 -19.45 0.62
C ALA A 20 -7.42 -20.25 -0.67
N GLN A 21 -6.95 -21.49 -0.58
CA GLN A 21 -7.01 -22.42 -1.71
C GLN A 21 -8.47 -22.71 -2.03
N VAL A 22 -9.06 -21.93 -2.94
CA VAL A 22 -10.36 -22.23 -3.52
C VAL A 22 -10.12 -22.74 -4.94
N HIS A 23 -10.14 -24.06 -5.09
CA HIS A 23 -10.40 -24.65 -6.40
C HIS A 23 -11.88 -24.44 -6.72
N SER A 24 -12.21 -23.33 -7.36
CA SER A 24 -13.48 -23.20 -8.06
C SER A 24 -13.27 -22.42 -9.35
N SER A 25 -13.92 -22.88 -10.42
CA SER A 25 -14.12 -22.12 -11.64
C SER A 25 -14.49 -20.67 -11.31
N PRO A 26 -14.07 -19.67 -12.12
CA PRO A 26 -14.40 -18.28 -11.85
C PRO A 26 -15.91 -18.17 -11.65
N PRO A 27 -16.39 -17.61 -10.52
CA PRO A 27 -17.82 -17.38 -10.36
C PRO A 27 -18.26 -16.50 -11.51
N VAL A 28 -19.33 -16.90 -12.19
CA VAL A 28 -20.00 -16.07 -13.18
C VAL A 28 -20.38 -14.76 -12.47
N MET A 29 -19.64 -13.69 -12.76
CA MET A 29 -19.98 -12.34 -12.33
C MET A 29 -21.33 -12.00 -12.95
N LYS A 30 -22.38 -11.96 -12.11
CA LYS A 30 -23.51 -11.08 -12.43
C LYS A 30 -22.98 -9.65 -12.39
N GLU A 31 -23.42 -8.84 -13.36
CA GLU A 31 -23.08 -7.44 -13.61
C GLU A 31 -22.70 -6.61 -12.38
N GLU A 32 -21.75 -5.69 -12.59
CA GLU A 32 -21.32 -4.65 -11.63
C GLU A 32 -22.53 -4.03 -10.93
N LEU A 33 -22.77 -4.43 -9.68
CA LEU A 33 -23.77 -3.81 -8.82
C LEU A 33 -23.16 -2.52 -8.27
N SER A 34 -23.04 -1.46 -9.07
CA SER A 34 -22.51 -0.16 -8.67
C SER A 34 -23.44 0.62 -7.73
N ASN A 35 -24.18 -0.08 -6.87
CA ASN A 35 -25.11 0.50 -5.93
C ASN A 35 -24.40 0.72 -4.60
N ILE A 36 -24.60 1.89 -4.00
CA ILE A 36 -24.32 2.08 -2.58
C ILE A 36 -25.39 1.32 -1.82
N ILE A 37 -24.98 0.44 -0.92
CA ILE A 37 -25.90 -0.30 -0.05
C ILE A 37 -25.56 -0.08 1.41
N GLN A 38 -26.59 -0.22 2.24
CA GLN A 38 -26.46 -0.37 3.68
C GLN A 38 -26.81 -1.80 4.07
N VAL A 39 -25.92 -2.45 4.79
CA VAL A 39 -26.04 -3.84 5.24
C VAL A 39 -26.09 -3.88 6.75
N PHE A 40 -27.13 -4.53 7.26
CA PHE A 40 -27.32 -4.81 8.67
C PHE A 40 -26.88 -6.24 8.92
N GLN A 41 -25.84 -6.44 9.72
CA GLN A 41 -25.29 -7.76 10.03
C GLN A 41 -25.35 -8.09 11.52
N ARG A 42 -25.38 -9.38 11.83
CA ARG A 42 -25.12 -9.88 13.19
C ARG A 42 -23.64 -10.19 13.33
N ALA A 43 -22.94 -9.40 14.15
CA ALA A 43 -21.53 -9.63 14.48
C ALA A 43 -21.34 -10.92 15.26
N SER A 44 -20.09 -11.41 15.30
CA SER A 44 -19.69 -12.64 16.02
C SER A 44 -20.06 -12.62 17.50
N GLU A 45 -20.19 -11.43 18.10
CA GLU A 45 -20.53 -11.21 19.51
C GLU A 45 -22.04 -10.99 19.74
N GLY A 46 -22.88 -11.18 18.72
CA GLY A 46 -24.34 -11.08 18.82
C GLY A 46 -24.91 -9.66 18.71
N HIS A 47 -24.06 -8.64 18.70
CA HIS A 47 -24.46 -7.26 18.42
C HIS A 47 -24.81 -7.07 16.93
N GLN A 48 -25.72 -6.14 16.66
CA GLN A 48 -26.00 -5.71 15.30
C GLN A 48 -25.03 -4.60 14.90
N GLU A 49 -24.44 -4.76 13.72
CA GLU A 49 -23.58 -3.76 13.09
C GLU A 49 -24.20 -3.34 11.76
N THR A 50 -24.00 -2.08 11.42
CA THR A 50 -24.43 -1.51 10.15
C THR A 50 -23.19 -1.08 9.38
N LEU A 51 -23.06 -1.59 8.16
CA LEU A 51 -22.01 -1.21 7.22
C LEU A 51 -22.63 -0.56 6.00
N ARG A 52 -22.04 0.54 5.54
CA ARG A 52 -22.44 1.23 4.31
C ARG A 52 -21.27 1.17 3.34
N GLY A 53 -21.56 0.97 2.06
CA GLY A 53 -20.49 0.77 1.07
C GLY A 53 -20.99 0.60 -0.34
N LYS A 54 -20.11 0.82 -1.32
CA LYS A 54 -20.29 0.38 -2.70
C LYS A 54 -20.21 -1.15 -2.73
N LEU A 55 -21.25 -1.80 -3.24
CA LEU A 55 -21.23 -3.25 -3.45
C LEU A 55 -20.28 -3.58 -4.60
N LEU A 56 -19.25 -4.38 -4.34
CA LEU A 56 -18.30 -4.82 -5.37
C LEU A 56 -18.64 -6.20 -5.89
N VAL A 57 -18.96 -7.14 -4.99
CA VAL A 57 -19.24 -8.54 -5.32
C VAL A 57 -20.35 -9.07 -4.43
N GLU A 58 -21.28 -9.82 -5.03
CA GLU A 58 -22.20 -10.72 -4.32
C GLU A 58 -21.85 -12.16 -4.72
N ALA A 59 -21.39 -12.95 -3.76
CA ALA A 59 -21.03 -14.35 -3.95
C ALA A 59 -22.27 -15.26 -3.99
N GLN A 60 -22.09 -16.48 -4.50
CA GLN A 60 -23.21 -17.45 -4.64
C GLN A 60 -23.79 -17.90 -3.29
N ASP A 61 -23.00 -17.84 -2.21
CA ASP A 61 -23.44 -18.15 -0.85
C ASP A 61 -24.09 -16.95 -0.14
N GLY A 62 -24.31 -15.85 -0.86
CA GLY A 62 -24.86 -14.60 -0.35
C GLY A 62 -23.85 -13.70 0.36
N SER A 63 -22.57 -14.08 0.41
CA SER A 63 -21.53 -13.21 0.98
C SER A 63 -21.32 -11.96 0.13
N LEU A 64 -21.03 -10.85 0.78
CA LEU A 64 -20.89 -9.53 0.14
C LEU A 64 -19.46 -9.02 0.31
N LEU A 65 -18.94 -8.40 -0.73
CA LEU A 65 -17.76 -7.54 -0.66
C LEU A 65 -18.20 -6.10 -0.83
N LEU A 66 -18.00 -5.29 0.21
CA LEU A 66 -18.31 -3.86 0.20
C LEU A 66 -17.04 -3.03 0.31
N GLU A 67 -17.01 -1.90 -0.38
CA GLU A 67 -16.01 -0.85 -0.18
C GLU A 67 -16.67 0.35 0.49
N ASP A 68 -16.19 0.75 1.66
CA ASP A 68 -16.72 1.93 2.35
C ASP A 68 -16.16 3.25 1.76
N ASN A 69 -16.65 4.39 2.26
CA ASN A 69 -16.22 5.72 1.84
C ASN A 69 -14.78 6.09 2.26
N GLN A 70 -14.11 5.22 3.03
CA GLN A 70 -12.68 5.30 3.36
C GLN A 70 -11.83 4.27 2.57
N GLN A 71 -12.41 3.66 1.53
CA GLN A 71 -11.79 2.68 0.63
C GLN A 71 -11.49 1.32 1.29
N VAL A 72 -12.05 1.05 2.46
CA VAL A 72 -11.86 -0.21 3.19
C VAL A 72 -12.79 -1.28 2.63
N LEU A 73 -12.22 -2.46 2.37
CA LEU A 73 -12.94 -3.65 1.93
C LEU A 73 -13.47 -4.44 3.14
N HIS A 74 -14.79 -4.61 3.16
CA HIS A 74 -15.52 -5.39 4.15
C HIS A 74 -16.02 -6.68 3.51
N VAL A 75 -15.56 -7.82 4.01
CA VAL A 75 -16.06 -9.14 3.61
C VAL A 75 -17.14 -9.56 4.61
N ILE A 76 -18.39 -9.59 4.16
CA ILE A 76 -19.55 -9.91 4.98
C ILE A 76 -20.05 -11.32 4.62
N PRO A 77 -19.98 -12.30 5.53
CA PRO A 77 -20.53 -13.63 5.28
C PRO A 77 -22.04 -13.58 5.04
N GLY A 78 -22.56 -14.26 4.02
CA GLY A 78 -23.99 -14.20 3.68
C GLY A 78 -24.93 -14.57 4.85
N LYS A 79 -24.49 -15.50 5.70
CA LYS A 79 -25.21 -15.91 6.91
C LYS A 79 -25.31 -14.85 8.01
N SER A 80 -24.45 -13.82 8.01
CA SER A 80 -24.52 -12.73 8.99
C SER A 80 -25.43 -11.59 8.53
N VAL A 81 -25.74 -11.50 7.23
CA VAL A 81 -26.61 -10.48 6.66
C VAL A 81 -28.04 -10.71 7.14
N THR A 82 -28.60 -9.72 7.83
CA THR A 82 -29.99 -9.74 8.31
C THR A 82 -30.92 -8.95 7.41
N HIS A 83 -30.44 -7.82 6.87
CA HIS A 83 -31.18 -6.94 5.99
C HIS A 83 -30.21 -6.12 5.13
N ARG A 84 -30.64 -5.73 3.93
CA ARG A 84 -29.88 -4.81 3.07
C ARG A 84 -30.80 -3.83 2.35
N GLU A 85 -30.32 -2.62 2.16
CA GLU A 85 -31.05 -1.54 1.49
C GLU A 85 -30.14 -0.88 0.45
N ILE A 86 -30.70 -0.52 -0.70
CA ILE A 86 -30.01 0.28 -1.72
C ILE A 86 -30.22 1.75 -1.35
N LEU A 87 -29.15 2.54 -1.42
CA LEU A 87 -29.15 3.98 -1.16
C LEU A 87 -28.89 4.76 -2.45
N ASP A 88 -29.69 5.80 -2.68
CA ASP A 88 -29.59 6.71 -3.86
C ASP A 88 -28.81 8.00 -3.54
N GLU A 89 -27.99 8.01 -2.49
CA GLU A 89 -27.27 9.20 -2.01
C GLU A 89 -25.78 9.18 -2.38
N GLU A 90 -25.24 10.38 -2.61
CA GLU A 90 -23.79 10.60 -2.75
C GLU A 90 -23.08 10.15 -1.47
N TYR A 91 -22.10 9.26 -1.62
CA TYR A 91 -21.46 8.54 -0.53
C TYR A 91 -19.94 8.76 -0.47
N LEU A 92 -19.42 9.71 -1.26
CA LEU A 92 -17.99 9.98 -1.35
C LEU A 92 -17.60 11.15 -0.45
N LEU A 93 -16.45 11.01 0.23
CA LEU A 93 -15.87 12.07 1.03
C LEU A 93 -15.05 13.00 0.13
N THR A 94 -15.04 14.30 0.43
CA THR A 94 -14.00 15.17 -0.12
C THR A 94 -12.63 14.74 0.44
N PRO A 95 -11.50 15.03 -0.24
CA PRO A 95 -10.17 14.72 0.29
C PRO A 95 -9.91 15.29 1.70
N LYS A 96 -10.56 16.41 2.04
CA LYS A 96 -10.46 17.02 3.36
C LYS A 96 -11.25 16.24 4.41
N GLU A 97 -12.48 15.84 4.10
CA GLU A 97 -13.30 15.03 5.01
C GLU A 97 -12.67 13.65 5.22
N LEU A 98 -12.18 13.01 4.16
CA LEU A 98 -11.44 11.74 4.26
C LEU A 98 -10.22 11.87 5.19
N GLY A 99 -9.43 12.95 5.05
CA GLY A 99 -8.32 13.22 5.95
C GLY A 99 -8.74 13.46 7.40
N GLN A 100 -9.88 14.12 7.62
CA GLN A 100 -10.44 14.35 8.96
C GLN A 100 -10.90 13.06 9.63
N GLU A 101 -11.62 12.20 8.90
CA GLU A 101 -12.11 10.92 9.42
C GLU A 101 -10.94 9.98 9.75
N ILE A 102 -9.97 9.83 8.85
CA ILE A 102 -8.81 8.96 9.09
C ILE A 102 -7.99 9.47 10.28
N VAL A 103 -7.74 10.77 10.39
CA VAL A 103 -6.99 11.32 11.54
C VAL A 103 -7.74 11.11 12.86
N ALA A 104 -9.07 11.10 12.87
CA ALA A 104 -9.85 10.82 14.07
C ALA A 104 -9.71 9.37 14.57
N GLU A 105 -9.35 8.43 13.68
CA GLU A 105 -9.06 7.02 14.01
C GLU A 105 -7.62 6.80 14.51
N LEU A 106 -6.72 7.76 14.24
CA LEU A 106 -5.29 7.64 14.51
C LEU A 106 -4.92 8.19 15.90
N PRO A 107 -3.74 7.82 16.43
CA PRO A 107 -3.26 8.35 17.71
C PRO A 107 -3.22 9.89 17.74
N ALA A 108 -3.34 10.45 18.94
CA ALA A 108 -3.23 11.90 19.13
C ALA A 108 -1.88 12.42 18.58
N GLY A 109 -1.91 13.57 17.91
CA GLY A 109 -0.74 14.19 17.28
C GLY A 109 -0.71 14.07 15.75
N PHE A 110 -1.53 13.18 15.18
CA PHE A 110 -1.72 13.12 13.74
C PHE A 110 -2.45 14.37 13.22
N THR A 111 -2.05 14.78 12.03
CA THR A 111 -2.72 15.76 11.17
C THR A 111 -2.65 15.25 9.74
N PHE A 112 -3.14 16.03 8.78
CA PHE A 112 -3.07 15.62 7.37
C PHE A 112 -2.79 16.79 6.43
N LEU A 113 -2.31 16.45 5.25
CA LEU A 113 -2.28 17.33 4.09
C LEU A 113 -2.89 16.60 2.89
N THR A 114 -3.42 17.36 1.94
CA THR A 114 -3.96 16.84 0.69
C THR A 114 -3.11 17.31 -0.48
N THR A 115 -3.02 16.47 -1.50
CA THR A 115 -2.47 16.82 -2.82
C THR A 115 -3.53 16.58 -3.89
N ARG A 116 -3.12 16.48 -5.16
CA ARG A 116 -4.06 16.20 -6.25
C ARG A 116 -4.59 14.77 -6.17
N HIS A 117 -3.74 13.81 -5.83
CA HIS A 117 -4.07 12.38 -5.86
C HIS A 117 -3.91 11.69 -4.50
N TYR A 118 -3.48 12.39 -3.44
CA TYR A 118 -3.21 11.78 -2.13
C TYR A 118 -3.80 12.54 -0.96
N VAL A 119 -4.15 11.78 0.08
CA VAL A 119 -4.29 12.25 1.46
C VAL A 119 -3.13 11.67 2.26
N ILE A 120 -2.31 12.54 2.83
CA ILE A 120 -1.16 12.15 3.66
C ILE A 120 -1.50 12.47 5.11
N CYS A 121 -1.75 11.44 5.92
CA CYS A 121 -1.95 11.52 7.37
C CYS A 121 -0.61 11.32 8.06
N TYR A 122 -0.21 12.22 8.95
CA TYR A 122 1.13 12.17 9.55
C TYR A 122 1.18 12.81 10.95
N ASP A 123 2.07 12.31 11.81
CA ASP A 123 2.47 12.93 13.09
C ASP A 123 3.95 13.38 13.08
N THR A 124 4.63 13.29 11.92
CA THR A 124 5.99 13.83 11.71
C THR A 124 6.01 15.32 11.32
N SER A 125 7.20 15.84 10.98
CA SER A 125 7.35 17.21 10.47
C SER A 125 6.58 17.44 9.16
N LEU A 126 6.00 18.65 9.02
CA LEU A 126 5.36 19.09 7.78
C LEU A 126 6.32 19.07 6.58
N GLY A 127 7.61 19.33 6.82
CA GLY A 127 8.65 19.29 5.79
C GLY A 127 8.80 17.90 5.17
N TYR A 128 8.85 16.86 6.02
CA TYR A 128 8.91 15.47 5.56
C TYR A 128 7.60 15.03 4.90
N ALA A 129 6.44 15.34 5.49
CA ALA A 129 5.15 15.02 4.90
C ALA A 129 5.01 15.60 3.47
N ARG A 130 5.38 16.87 3.27
CA ARG A 130 5.38 17.52 1.94
C ARG A 130 6.38 16.89 0.97
N TRP A 131 7.55 16.51 1.46
CA TRP A 131 8.55 15.84 0.64
C TRP A 131 8.05 14.47 0.16
N SER A 132 7.48 13.65 1.05
CA SER A 132 6.88 12.36 0.73
C SER A 132 5.71 12.51 -0.25
N ALA A 133 4.84 13.50 -0.04
CA ALA A 133 3.73 13.80 -0.94
C ALA A 133 4.23 14.15 -2.36
N ALA A 134 5.27 14.97 -2.47
CA ALA A 134 5.86 15.33 -3.75
C ALA A 134 6.53 14.13 -4.46
N LEU A 135 7.13 13.21 -3.70
CA LEU A 135 7.66 11.95 -4.24
C LEU A 135 6.54 11.09 -4.82
N LEU A 136 5.45 10.89 -4.07
CA LEU A 136 4.31 10.06 -4.47
C LEU A 136 3.58 10.63 -5.70
N GLU A 137 3.38 11.94 -5.77
CA GLU A 137 2.80 12.61 -6.94
C GLU A 137 3.64 12.44 -8.21
N ARG A 138 4.96 12.45 -8.07
CA ARG A 138 5.88 12.16 -9.18
C ARG A 138 5.80 10.71 -9.63
N LEU A 139 5.70 9.77 -8.68
CA LEU A 139 5.51 8.36 -8.97
C LEU A 139 4.18 8.13 -9.70
N PHE A 140 3.08 8.70 -9.20
CA PHE A 140 1.75 8.66 -9.83
C PHE A 140 1.83 9.08 -11.30
N SER A 141 2.42 10.26 -11.55
CA SER A 141 2.56 10.80 -12.91
C SER A 141 3.41 9.89 -13.81
N GLY A 142 4.53 9.37 -13.29
CA GLY A 142 5.42 8.46 -14.01
C GLY A 142 4.77 7.11 -14.32
N PHE A 143 4.02 6.56 -13.37
CA PHE A 143 3.30 5.30 -13.50
C PHE A 143 2.25 5.35 -14.60
N HIS A 144 1.35 6.34 -14.57
CA HIS A 144 0.32 6.47 -15.60
C HIS A 144 0.93 6.76 -16.98
N ALA A 145 1.95 7.63 -17.05
CA ALA A 145 2.61 7.92 -18.31
C ALA A 145 3.29 6.68 -18.90
N PHE A 146 3.98 5.89 -18.08
CA PHE A 146 4.66 4.68 -18.53
C PHE A 146 3.69 3.65 -19.11
N TRP A 147 2.63 3.32 -18.36
CA TRP A 147 1.68 2.29 -18.79
C TRP A 147 0.81 2.74 -19.96
N SER A 148 0.39 4.00 -19.99
CA SER A 148 -0.31 4.58 -21.15
C SER A 148 0.57 4.54 -22.40
N GLN A 149 1.85 4.87 -22.29
CA GLN A 149 2.81 4.79 -23.42
C GLN A 149 3.09 3.34 -23.85
N ALA A 150 3.02 2.39 -22.92
CA ALA A 150 3.09 0.95 -23.20
C ALA A 150 1.81 0.38 -23.84
N GLY A 151 0.75 1.19 -23.97
CA GLY A 151 -0.51 0.80 -24.60
C GLY A 151 -1.49 0.10 -23.66
N LEU A 152 -1.28 0.16 -22.34
CA LEU A 152 -2.25 -0.29 -21.35
C LEU A 152 -3.23 0.83 -21.00
N ASP A 153 -4.50 0.45 -20.83
CA ASP A 153 -5.53 1.34 -20.31
C ASP A 153 -5.49 1.34 -18.78
N VAL A 154 -4.80 2.33 -18.21
CA VAL A 154 -4.71 2.51 -16.76
C VAL A 154 -5.61 3.66 -16.31
N SER A 155 -6.59 3.35 -15.46
CA SER A 155 -7.55 4.33 -14.94
C SER A 155 -6.94 5.12 -13.78
N GLN A 156 -7.34 6.39 -13.60
CA GLN A 156 -6.99 7.12 -12.38
C GLN A 156 -7.97 6.75 -11.25
N PRO A 157 -7.51 6.66 -9.99
CA PRO A 157 -8.40 6.45 -8.85
C PRO A 157 -9.43 7.59 -8.73
N GLU A 158 -10.69 7.26 -8.45
CA GLU A 158 -11.77 8.25 -8.26
C GLU A 158 -11.62 9.03 -6.95
N GLN A 159 -10.98 8.42 -5.96
CA GLN A 159 -10.71 8.97 -4.64
C GLN A 159 -9.19 9.09 -4.42
N PRO A 160 -8.74 10.06 -3.61
CA PRO A 160 -7.32 10.21 -3.32
C PRO A 160 -6.79 8.97 -2.56
N LEU A 161 -5.58 8.56 -2.92
CA LEU A 161 -4.88 7.46 -2.26
C LEU A 161 -4.39 7.88 -0.87
N ILE A 162 -4.42 6.94 0.08
CA ILE A 162 -4.18 7.24 1.50
C ILE A 162 -2.79 6.76 1.91
N VAL A 163 -2.03 7.63 2.57
CA VAL A 163 -0.73 7.29 3.17
C VAL A 163 -0.66 7.79 4.61
N ILE A 164 -0.27 6.91 5.52
CA ILE A 164 -0.06 7.17 6.95
C ILE A 164 1.43 7.15 7.25
N ILE A 165 1.95 8.25 7.81
CA ILE A 165 3.38 8.43 8.13
C ILE A 165 3.55 8.68 9.62
N PHE A 166 4.09 7.70 10.32
CA PHE A 166 4.48 7.82 11.72
C PHE A 166 5.78 8.62 11.88
N SER A 167 5.92 9.37 12.96
CA SER A 167 7.12 10.14 13.30
C SER A 167 8.31 9.27 13.67
N ASN A 168 8.03 8.10 14.26
CA ASN A 168 9.05 7.20 14.76
C ASN A 168 8.71 5.73 14.49
N ARG A 169 9.76 4.91 14.47
CA ARG A 169 9.66 3.48 14.17
C ARG A 169 8.87 2.70 15.22
N ASN A 170 8.95 3.06 16.49
CA ASN A 170 8.29 2.30 17.56
C ASN A 170 6.77 2.40 17.46
N ASP A 171 6.24 3.57 17.13
CA ASP A 171 4.80 3.78 16.99
C ASP A 171 4.28 3.10 15.73
N TYR A 172 5.05 3.19 14.64
CA TYR A 172 4.81 2.40 13.43
C TYR A 172 4.76 0.90 13.71
N GLU A 173 5.75 0.34 14.41
CA GLU A 173 5.78 -1.10 14.72
C GLU A 173 4.57 -1.53 15.56
N ARG A 174 4.14 -0.70 16.52
CA ARG A 174 2.91 -0.98 17.30
C ARG A 174 1.65 -0.98 16.44
N ALA A 175 1.55 -0.07 15.48
CA ALA A 175 0.43 -0.04 14.54
C ALA A 175 0.49 -1.23 13.57
N ALA A 176 1.64 -1.43 12.92
CA ALA A 176 1.90 -2.48 11.94
C ALA A 176 1.66 -3.89 12.51
N LYS A 177 2.03 -4.14 13.77
CA LYS A 177 1.85 -5.46 14.40
C LYS A 177 0.40 -5.95 14.38
N LYS A 178 -0.58 -5.04 14.39
CA LYS A 178 -2.01 -5.41 14.32
C LYS A 178 -2.44 -5.86 12.92
N GLU A 179 -1.79 -5.37 11.88
CA GLU A 179 -2.19 -5.59 10.48
C GLU A 179 -1.35 -6.67 9.80
N VAL A 180 -0.03 -6.65 10.01
CA VAL A 180 0.94 -7.54 9.33
C VAL A 180 1.61 -8.54 10.27
N GLY A 181 1.20 -8.58 11.55
CA GLY A 181 1.74 -9.51 12.53
C GLY A 181 3.25 -9.34 12.78
N ASP A 182 3.96 -10.45 12.92
CA ASP A 182 5.40 -10.46 13.25
C ASP A 182 6.31 -9.95 12.13
N ALA A 183 5.79 -9.80 10.90
CA ALA A 183 6.52 -9.18 9.78
C ALA A 183 6.78 -7.68 10.01
N SER A 184 6.04 -7.04 10.93
CA SER A 184 6.14 -5.60 11.26
C SER A 184 7.55 -5.11 11.61
N HIS A 185 8.42 -5.96 12.18
CA HIS A 185 9.77 -5.55 12.58
C HIS A 185 10.77 -5.44 11.42
N SER A 186 10.49 -6.08 10.28
CA SER A 186 11.41 -6.15 9.14
C SER A 186 11.03 -5.23 7.97
N ILE A 187 9.83 -4.64 8.00
CA ILE A 187 9.29 -3.85 6.89
C ILE A 187 9.23 -2.37 7.25
N VAL A 188 9.56 -1.51 6.30
CA VAL A 188 9.74 -0.06 6.50
C VAL A 188 8.45 0.70 6.20
N GLY A 189 7.64 0.11 5.35
CA GLY A 189 6.23 0.40 5.18
C GLY A 189 5.56 -0.81 4.53
N TYR A 190 4.24 -0.76 4.43
CA TYR A 190 3.45 -1.74 3.68
C TYR A 190 2.23 -1.07 3.06
N TYR A 191 1.80 -1.60 1.93
CA TYR A 191 0.48 -1.37 1.38
C TYR A 191 -0.49 -2.47 1.85
N ASN A 192 -1.63 -2.07 2.39
CA ASN A 192 -2.69 -2.99 2.81
C ASN A 192 -3.86 -2.96 1.81
N GLN A 193 -4.10 -4.09 1.13
CA GLN A 193 -5.19 -4.23 0.15
C GLN A 193 -6.59 -4.08 0.76
N LEU A 194 -6.78 -4.45 2.04
CA LEU A 194 -8.08 -4.29 2.71
C LEU A 194 -8.38 -2.81 2.95
N THR A 195 -7.45 -2.06 3.53
CA THR A 195 -7.69 -0.66 3.90
C THR A 195 -7.41 0.33 2.76
N ASN A 196 -6.72 -0.12 1.71
CA ASN A 196 -6.15 0.71 0.64
C ASN A 196 -5.09 1.71 1.11
N ARG A 197 -4.49 1.51 2.29
CA ARG A 197 -3.57 2.48 2.90
C ARG A 197 -2.13 2.00 2.76
N ILE A 198 -1.23 2.95 2.55
CA ILE A 198 0.20 2.75 2.83
C ILE A 198 0.45 3.21 4.25
N THR A 199 1.15 2.41 5.05
CA THR A 199 1.60 2.79 6.38
C THR A 199 3.12 2.73 6.44
N THR A 200 3.77 3.80 6.85
CA THR A 200 5.24 3.96 6.93
C THR A 200 5.63 4.86 8.10
N TYR A 201 6.92 5.10 8.31
CA TYR A 201 7.42 6.10 9.26
C TYR A 201 8.45 7.06 8.64
N ASP A 202 8.83 8.10 9.38
CA ASP A 202 9.86 9.06 9.02
C ASP A 202 11.26 8.44 9.14
N ILE A 203 11.90 8.24 7.99
CA ILE A 203 13.19 7.56 7.87
C ILE A 203 14.38 8.47 8.15
N THR A 204 14.16 9.78 8.30
CA THR A 204 15.24 10.74 8.56
C THR A 204 15.71 10.71 10.00
N GLY A 205 14.98 10.02 10.88
CA GLY A 205 15.27 9.97 12.31
C GLY A 205 15.00 11.30 13.01
N SER A 206 14.19 12.18 12.41
CA SER A 206 13.61 13.28 13.16
C SER A 206 12.57 12.72 14.12
N ASP A 207 13.00 12.25 15.30
CA ASP A 207 12.11 12.01 16.46
C ASP A 207 11.44 13.31 16.96
N SER A 208 11.38 14.33 16.10
CA SER A 208 10.93 15.68 16.38
C SER A 208 9.43 15.72 16.17
N THR A 209 8.68 15.55 17.27
CA THR A 209 7.29 15.99 17.42
C THR A 209 7.13 17.52 17.31
N ASP A 210 8.26 18.21 17.12
CA ASP A 210 8.32 19.65 16.93
C ASP A 210 7.81 20.00 15.53
N THR A 211 6.52 20.34 15.45
CA THR A 211 5.83 20.87 14.26
C THR A 211 6.32 22.28 13.87
N THR A 212 7.47 22.73 14.42
CA THR A 212 8.04 24.04 14.12
C THR A 212 8.43 24.16 12.64
N PRO A 213 8.29 25.33 12.01
CA PRO A 213 8.37 25.50 10.55
C PRO A 213 9.78 25.35 9.94
N SER A 214 10.74 24.80 10.69
CA SER A 214 12.17 25.05 10.48
C SER A 214 12.79 24.24 9.34
N GLN A 215 12.17 23.15 8.89
CA GLN A 215 12.72 22.30 7.83
C GLN A 215 11.91 22.40 6.54
N SER A 216 12.48 23.07 5.54
CA SER A 216 11.93 23.10 4.18
C SER A 216 11.92 21.69 3.57
N SER A 217 10.93 21.38 2.71
CA SER A 217 10.91 20.11 1.96
C SER A 217 12.21 19.87 1.16
N HIS A 218 12.84 20.96 0.70
CA HIS A 218 14.13 20.89 0.01
C HIS A 218 15.27 20.44 0.93
N SER A 219 15.38 20.97 2.15
CA SER A 219 16.41 20.57 3.12
C SER A 219 16.23 19.12 3.58
N VAL A 220 14.99 18.68 3.76
CA VAL A 220 14.65 17.27 4.05
C VAL A 220 15.12 16.36 2.91
N GLY A 221 14.80 16.71 1.66
CA GLY A 221 15.24 15.95 0.50
C GLY A 221 16.76 15.82 0.41
N ILE A 222 17.51 16.88 0.74
CA ILE A 222 18.98 16.84 0.78
C ILE A 222 19.49 15.93 1.92
N GLN A 223 18.88 15.95 3.10
CA GLN A 223 19.25 15.07 4.21
C GLN A 223 19.03 13.59 3.84
N ILE A 224 17.90 13.31 3.22
CA ILE A 224 17.54 11.98 2.72
C ILE A 224 18.54 11.50 1.67
N LEU A 225 18.83 12.32 0.66
CA LEU A 225 19.79 12.01 -0.41
C LEU A 225 21.21 11.75 0.10
N ARG A 226 21.59 12.34 1.24
CA ARG A 226 22.92 12.17 1.86
C ARG A 226 23.03 10.90 2.71
N ASN A 227 21.92 10.21 3.00
CA ASN A 227 21.91 9.03 3.84
C ASN A 227 21.68 7.77 2.98
N PRO A 228 22.71 6.91 2.78
CA PRO A 228 22.56 5.69 1.99
C PRO A 228 21.47 4.74 2.51
N ARG A 229 21.22 4.72 3.83
CA ARG A 229 20.11 3.92 4.38
C ARG A 229 18.77 4.49 3.94
N ALA A 230 18.62 5.81 3.89
CA ALA A 230 17.38 6.44 3.47
C ALA A 230 17.03 6.06 2.03
N SER A 231 18.00 5.98 1.12
CA SER A 231 17.75 5.54 -0.27
C SER A 231 17.04 4.19 -0.36
N SER A 232 17.48 3.18 0.40
CA SER A 232 16.82 1.86 0.42
C SER A 232 15.41 1.93 1.02
N LEU A 233 15.21 2.74 2.06
CA LEU A 233 13.91 2.93 2.70
C LEU A 233 12.91 3.64 1.77
N ILE A 234 13.39 4.59 0.96
CA ILE A 234 12.57 5.24 -0.06
C ILE A 234 12.23 4.28 -1.19
N ALA A 235 13.18 3.45 -1.62
CA ALA A 235 12.89 2.42 -2.61
C ALA A 235 11.74 1.52 -2.13
N THR A 236 11.70 1.16 -0.84
CA THR A 236 10.56 0.46 -0.23
C THR A 236 9.28 1.30 -0.27
N LEU A 237 9.29 2.58 0.09
CA LEU A 237 8.08 3.41 -0.01
C LEU A 237 7.55 3.48 -1.45
N VAL A 238 8.43 3.57 -2.44
CA VAL A 238 8.07 3.54 -3.87
C VAL A 238 7.52 2.19 -4.27
N HIS A 239 8.10 1.11 -3.77
CA HIS A 239 7.63 -0.26 -3.98
C HIS A 239 6.18 -0.40 -3.51
N GLU A 240 5.89 -0.03 -2.25
CA GLU A 240 4.53 -0.07 -1.69
C GLU A 240 3.56 0.86 -2.44
N ALA A 241 4.01 2.06 -2.80
CA ALA A 241 3.20 2.99 -3.58
C ALA A 241 2.92 2.49 -4.99
N THR A 242 3.81 1.69 -5.58
CA THR A 242 3.56 1.05 -6.87
C THR A 242 2.51 -0.03 -6.74
N HIS A 243 2.50 -0.82 -5.66
CA HIS A 243 1.38 -1.75 -5.39
C HIS A 243 0.06 -0.99 -5.29
N GLN A 244 0.01 0.06 -4.46
CA GLN A 244 -1.20 0.87 -4.30
C GLN A 244 -1.70 1.39 -5.65
N LEU A 245 -0.82 1.93 -6.49
CA LEU A 245 -1.20 2.38 -7.84
C LEU A 245 -1.70 1.23 -8.71
N ALA A 246 -1.00 0.09 -8.76
CA ALA A 246 -1.39 -1.05 -9.59
C ALA A 246 -2.79 -1.60 -9.23
N PHE A 247 -3.12 -1.65 -7.93
CA PHE A 247 -4.42 -2.09 -7.43
C PHE A 247 -5.55 -1.07 -7.60
N ASN A 248 -5.22 0.22 -7.82
CA ASN A 248 -6.22 1.28 -8.01
C ASN A 248 -6.30 1.81 -9.45
N ALA A 249 -5.39 1.39 -10.33
CA ALA A 249 -5.34 1.79 -11.74
C ALA A 249 -5.85 0.71 -12.70
N GLY A 250 -6.43 -0.38 -12.18
CA GLY A 250 -6.98 -1.47 -12.98
C GLY A 250 -5.96 -2.49 -13.48
N LEU A 251 -4.68 -2.43 -13.08
CA LEU A 251 -3.71 -3.48 -13.41
C LEU A 251 -3.93 -4.75 -12.57
N HIS A 252 -4.34 -4.56 -11.32
CA HIS A 252 -4.70 -5.63 -10.39
C HIS A 252 -6.05 -5.31 -9.73
N ALA A 253 -6.70 -6.33 -9.16
CA ALA A 253 -7.91 -6.17 -8.37
C ALA A 253 -7.63 -6.59 -6.92
N ARG A 254 -7.98 -5.73 -5.95
CA ARG A 254 -7.74 -5.99 -4.53
C ARG A 254 -8.45 -7.28 -4.10
N LEU A 255 -7.77 -8.11 -3.30
CA LEU A 255 -8.23 -9.44 -2.86
C LEU A 255 -8.39 -10.50 -3.97
N SER A 256 -8.09 -10.17 -5.23
CA SER A 256 -8.04 -11.14 -6.31
C SER A 256 -6.69 -11.87 -6.31
N PRO A 257 -6.63 -13.18 -6.60
CA PRO A 257 -5.37 -13.89 -6.74
C PRO A 257 -4.55 -13.28 -7.88
N THR A 258 -3.47 -12.59 -7.53
CA THR A 258 -2.51 -12.03 -8.47
C THR A 258 -1.22 -12.87 -8.39
N PRO A 259 -0.65 -13.34 -9.52
CA PRO A 259 0.62 -14.05 -9.50
C PRO A 259 1.69 -13.20 -8.81
N VAL A 260 2.44 -13.80 -7.90
CA VAL A 260 3.35 -13.04 -7.03
C VAL A 260 4.47 -12.42 -7.85
N TRP A 261 5.05 -13.19 -8.79
CA TRP A 261 6.08 -12.67 -9.68
C TRP A 261 5.63 -11.41 -10.44
N LEU A 262 4.34 -11.30 -10.77
CA LEU A 262 3.79 -10.16 -11.51
C LEU A 262 3.64 -8.94 -10.60
N SER A 263 2.99 -9.12 -9.44
CA SER A 263 2.78 -8.05 -8.46
C SER A 263 4.11 -7.48 -7.96
N GLU A 264 4.99 -8.35 -7.46
CA GLU A 264 6.33 -7.99 -6.96
C GLU A 264 7.23 -7.49 -8.09
N GLY A 265 7.11 -8.06 -9.28
CA GLY A 265 7.88 -7.67 -10.46
C GLY A 265 7.56 -6.25 -10.90
N ILE A 266 6.28 -5.86 -10.92
CA ILE A 266 5.86 -4.48 -11.23
C ILE A 266 6.42 -3.53 -10.16
N ALA A 267 6.23 -3.81 -8.88
CA ALA A 267 6.76 -2.95 -7.82
C ALA A 267 8.30 -2.83 -7.88
N THR A 268 8.99 -3.95 -8.13
CA THR A 268 10.46 -3.99 -8.30
C THR A 268 10.93 -3.24 -9.56
N TYR A 269 10.08 -3.13 -10.59
CA TYR A 269 10.42 -2.38 -11.81
C TYR A 269 10.35 -0.86 -11.62
N PHE A 270 9.56 -0.37 -10.67
CA PHE A 270 9.37 1.07 -10.40
C PHE A 270 10.20 1.61 -9.22
N GLU A 271 10.66 0.75 -8.30
CA GLU A 271 11.39 1.07 -7.05
C GLU A 271 12.81 1.66 -7.22
N THR A 272 13.13 2.20 -8.39
CA THR A 272 14.36 2.93 -8.67
C THR A 272 14.06 4.42 -8.71
N PRO A 273 13.90 5.11 -7.57
CA PRO A 273 13.54 6.53 -7.57
C PRO A 273 14.66 7.42 -8.13
N ASP A 274 14.32 8.30 -9.08
CA ASP A 274 15.21 9.40 -9.47
C ASP A 274 15.06 10.55 -8.46
N LEU A 275 15.77 10.44 -7.33
CA LEU A 275 15.69 11.43 -6.27
C LEU A 275 16.39 12.76 -6.61
N THR A 276 17.17 12.80 -7.69
CA THR A 276 18.00 13.96 -8.06
C THR A 276 17.32 14.91 -9.04
N ASN A 277 16.30 14.43 -9.76
CA ASN A 277 15.62 15.20 -10.79
C ASN A 277 14.23 15.64 -10.34
N SER A 278 13.98 16.94 -10.31
CA SER A 278 12.70 17.51 -9.85
C SER A 278 11.56 17.41 -10.88
N ARG A 279 11.83 17.01 -12.13
CA ARG A 279 10.88 17.10 -13.26
C ARG A 279 10.36 15.76 -13.82
N GLY A 280 10.65 14.63 -13.19
CA GLY A 280 10.09 13.34 -13.63
C GLY A 280 10.63 12.11 -12.92
N TRP A 281 10.14 10.94 -13.33
CA TRP A 281 10.61 9.62 -12.90
C TRP A 281 11.31 8.93 -14.08
N ARG A 282 12.59 9.24 -14.31
CA ARG A 282 13.31 8.80 -15.52
C ARG A 282 13.94 7.42 -15.42
N SER A 283 13.94 6.85 -14.23
CA SER A 283 14.64 5.61 -13.88
C SER A 283 13.72 4.41 -13.77
N ILE A 284 12.45 4.49 -14.22
CA ILE A 284 11.56 3.33 -14.31
C ILE A 284 12.28 2.24 -15.13
N GLY A 285 12.38 1.04 -14.57
CA GLY A 285 13.07 -0.09 -15.20
C GLY A 285 14.60 -0.02 -15.19
N ALA A 286 15.20 0.97 -14.53
CA ALA A 286 16.65 1.01 -14.33
C ALA A 286 17.11 -0.14 -13.41
N ILE A 287 18.39 -0.49 -13.49
CA ILE A 287 18.98 -1.49 -12.60
C ILE A 287 19.01 -0.94 -11.17
N ASN A 288 18.30 -1.59 -10.24
CA ASN A 288 18.49 -1.36 -8.82
C ASN A 288 19.83 -1.96 -8.37
N THR A 289 20.85 -1.11 -8.20
CA THR A 289 22.21 -1.55 -7.86
C THR A 289 22.28 -2.26 -6.52
N THR A 290 21.50 -1.82 -5.52
CA THR A 290 21.42 -2.46 -4.21
C THR A 290 20.87 -3.87 -4.31
N ARG A 291 19.80 -4.08 -5.10
CA ARG A 291 19.28 -5.44 -5.35
C ARG A 291 20.23 -6.28 -6.19
N LEU A 292 20.89 -5.69 -7.19
CA LEU A 292 21.88 -6.40 -7.99
C LEU A 292 23.02 -6.94 -7.12
N GLU A 293 23.55 -6.12 -6.20
CA GLU A 293 24.59 -6.55 -5.26
C GLU A 293 24.13 -7.74 -4.41
N LEU A 294 22.89 -7.72 -3.91
CA LEU A 294 22.30 -8.83 -3.17
C LEU A 294 22.21 -10.10 -4.02
N VAL A 295 21.68 -9.98 -5.24
CA VAL A 295 21.57 -11.12 -6.18
C VAL A 295 22.95 -11.70 -6.49
N VAL A 296 23.96 -10.85 -6.70
CA VAL A 296 25.35 -11.30 -6.95
C VAL A 296 25.92 -12.03 -5.74
N GLN A 297 25.70 -11.52 -4.52
CA GLN A 297 26.16 -12.15 -3.29
C GLN A 297 25.50 -13.51 -3.03
N GLN A 298 24.23 -13.65 -3.42
CA GLN A 298 23.42 -14.85 -3.20
C GLN A 298 23.36 -15.78 -4.41
N PHE A 299 24.08 -15.46 -5.49
CA PHE A 299 23.95 -16.16 -6.75
C PHE A 299 24.34 -17.64 -6.60
N THR A 300 23.40 -18.52 -6.96
CA THR A 300 23.65 -19.96 -7.08
C THR A 300 23.20 -20.43 -8.46
N PRO A 301 23.86 -21.44 -9.05
CA PRO A 301 23.39 -22.05 -10.30
C PRO A 301 21.90 -22.41 -10.22
N GLY A 302 21.14 -22.00 -11.24
CA GLY A 302 19.69 -22.21 -11.32
C GLY A 302 18.82 -21.20 -10.58
N LEU A 303 19.38 -20.18 -9.90
CA LEU A 303 18.60 -19.13 -9.22
C LEU A 303 17.60 -18.45 -10.16
N LEU A 304 18.06 -17.98 -11.32
CA LEU A 304 17.19 -17.33 -12.31
C LEU A 304 16.09 -18.26 -12.84
N SER A 305 16.43 -19.53 -13.10
CA SER A 305 15.45 -20.52 -13.54
C SER A 305 14.37 -20.76 -12.49
N ARG A 306 14.72 -20.79 -11.20
CA ARG A 306 13.75 -20.94 -10.11
C ARG A 306 12.81 -19.73 -10.01
N LEU A 307 13.35 -18.51 -10.11
CA LEU A 307 12.58 -17.26 -10.07
C LEU A 307 11.57 -17.14 -11.22
N ILE A 308 11.90 -17.69 -12.41
CA ILE A 308 11.02 -17.62 -13.59
C ILE A 308 10.02 -18.78 -13.62
N ALA A 309 10.38 -19.97 -13.11
CA ALA A 309 9.59 -21.18 -13.30
C ALA A 309 8.39 -21.32 -12.36
N ASN A 310 8.40 -20.72 -11.17
CA ASN A 310 7.26 -20.72 -10.24
C ASN A 310 7.43 -19.68 -9.12
N ASP A 311 6.33 -19.37 -8.43
CA ASP A 311 6.30 -18.36 -7.37
C ASP A 311 6.91 -18.83 -6.02
N LYS A 312 7.31 -20.10 -5.87
CA LYS A 312 7.81 -20.62 -4.58
C LYS A 312 8.96 -19.82 -3.98
N PRO A 313 9.97 -19.34 -4.75
CA PRO A 313 11.04 -18.54 -4.19
C PRO A 313 10.59 -17.21 -3.56
N PHE A 314 9.38 -16.73 -3.88
CA PHE A 314 8.80 -15.53 -3.27
C PHE A 314 7.98 -15.85 -2.00
N HIS A 315 7.56 -17.11 -1.82
CA HIS A 315 6.77 -17.55 -0.67
C HIS A 315 7.61 -18.16 0.46
N ASP A 316 8.70 -18.87 0.10
CA ASP A 316 9.58 -19.58 1.03
C ASP A 316 11.05 -19.22 0.68
N PRO A 317 11.51 -18.02 1.11
CA PRO A 317 12.77 -17.41 0.70
C PRO A 317 14.04 -18.06 1.28
#